data_AF-A0A952VS34-F1
#
_entry.id   AF-A0A952VS34-F1
#
_cell.length_a   1.000
_cell.length_b   1.000
_cell.length_c   1.000
_cell.angle_alpha   90.00
_cell.angle_beta   90.00
_cell.angle_gamma   90.00
#
_symmetry.space_group_name_H-M   'P 1'
#
loop_
_entity.id
_entity.type
_entity.pdbx_description
1 polymer ?
#
loop_
_entity_poly.entity_id
_entity_poly.type
_entity_poly.pdbx_seq_one_letter_code
_entity_poly.pdbx_strand_id
1 'polypeptide(L)'
;MVSCSGDFSPGDVRSGIKKALSGTDEQIFLGDTVENHYHPNVIMKRGEAYFEKEEYAEALVEYKHFMELHHNHVLAPYAAFRIGEIHFKMARTIDRDPEPMQKAIAAFEQMRKEFSGSRYDNQAQQKLEECHDWMAQMHLFVGQFYYRRGSYLAATHRFQQILKNYPDKPAAAEALYSLAKAHHEMGADDWAREDLIVLAEKYPNSTTSEAGKSLLEKIGGAQPNTLLAQKSESVPLSDAGPGMVRSNRPAASPSAIGTLGIPPSLESFGASAATTLGQGFTPCRLGAWC
;
A
#
# COMPACT_ATOMS: atom_id res chain seq x y z
N MET A 1 67.23 -44.02 45.01
CA MET A 1 66.27 -42.90 45.04
C MET A 1 65.54 -42.88 43.71
N VAL A 2 64.20 -42.81 43.75
CA VAL A 2 63.31 -41.97 42.89
C VAL A 2 63.52 -42.13 41.36
N SER A 3 62.73 -42.87 40.57
CA SER A 3 61.26 -42.86 40.35
C SER A 3 60.70 -41.55 39.80
N CYS A 4 60.19 -41.55 38.56
CA CYS A 4 58.99 -40.81 38.15
C CYS A 4 58.47 -41.32 36.79
N SER A 5 57.15 -41.47 36.68
CA SER A 5 56.45 -42.05 35.53
C SER A 5 56.07 -40.99 34.49
N GLY A 6 55.70 -41.43 33.28
CA GLY A 6 55.14 -40.57 32.24
C GLY A 6 54.53 -41.38 31.10
N ASP A 7 53.29 -41.84 31.27
CA ASP A 7 52.50 -42.45 30.21
C ASP A 7 51.98 -41.39 29.23
N PHE A 8 52.08 -41.65 27.92
CA PHE A 8 51.16 -41.11 26.92
C PHE A 8 51.15 -41.98 25.65
N SER A 9 50.04 -42.66 25.36
CA SER A 9 49.86 -43.42 24.12
C SER A 9 49.20 -42.56 23.05
N PRO A 10 49.73 -42.49 21.81
CA PRO A 10 49.00 -41.99 20.66
C PRO A 10 48.21 -43.13 20.00
N GLY A 11 46.88 -43.05 20.05
CA GLY A 11 45.97 -44.03 19.44
C GLY A 11 45.90 -43.94 17.91
N ASP A 12 45.61 -45.09 17.31
CA ASP A 12 45.54 -45.41 15.87
C ASP A 12 45.31 -44.27 14.85
N VAL A 13 46.23 -44.23 13.88
CA VAL A 13 45.97 -43.73 12.53
C VAL A 13 45.06 -44.73 11.82
N ARG A 14 43.81 -44.34 11.47
CA ARG A 14 42.99 -45.11 10.53
C ARG A 14 42.61 -44.34 9.28
N SER A 15 42.96 -44.93 8.15
CA SER A 15 42.91 -44.35 6.82
C SER A 15 41.50 -44.25 6.23
N GLY A 16 41.22 -43.09 5.64
CA GLY A 16 40.83 -43.03 4.22
C GLY A 16 39.45 -43.53 3.81
N ILE A 17 38.53 -42.58 3.65
CA ILE A 17 37.56 -42.61 2.54
C ILE A 17 37.78 -41.32 1.72
N LYS A 18 38.66 -41.37 0.72
CA LYS A 18 38.77 -40.32 -0.30
C LYS A 18 37.83 -40.65 -1.45
N LYS A 19 36.58 -40.18 -1.38
CA LYS A 19 35.75 -40.00 -2.57
C LYS A 19 35.78 -38.51 -2.92
N ALA A 20 36.58 -38.15 -3.92
CA ALA A 20 36.63 -36.79 -4.41
C ALA A 20 35.31 -36.45 -5.11
N LEU A 21 34.45 -35.70 -4.42
CA LEU A 21 33.33 -34.99 -5.02
C LEU A 21 33.74 -33.53 -5.26
N SER A 22 33.17 -32.96 -6.33
CA SER A 22 33.42 -31.64 -6.91
C SER A 22 34.09 -30.62 -5.97
N GLY A 23 35.39 -30.39 -6.17
CA GLY A 23 36.14 -29.43 -5.37
C GLY A 23 35.88 -27.99 -5.79
N THR A 24 34.87 -27.35 -5.19
CA THR A 24 34.83 -25.96 -4.70
C THR A 24 33.47 -25.73 -4.04
N ASP A 25 33.48 -25.27 -2.79
CA ASP A 25 32.40 -24.61 -1.99
C ASP A 25 32.04 -25.30 -0.67
N GLU A 26 31.92 -26.63 -0.61
CA GLU A 26 31.50 -27.32 0.64
C GLU A 26 32.45 -27.11 1.83
N GLN A 27 33.74 -26.83 1.59
CA GLN A 27 34.73 -26.66 2.67
C GLN A 27 34.69 -25.28 3.35
N ILE A 28 33.98 -24.30 2.79
CA ILE A 28 33.77 -23.00 3.45
C ILE A 28 32.78 -23.14 4.62
N PHE A 29 31.87 -24.14 4.55
CA PHE A 29 30.82 -24.38 5.55
C PHE A 29 31.23 -25.32 6.71
N LEU A 30 32.48 -25.80 6.75
CA LEU A 30 32.95 -26.74 7.78
C LEU A 30 33.51 -26.08 9.06
N GLY A 31 33.56 -24.74 9.12
CA GLY A 31 34.08 -23.99 10.27
C GLY A 31 33.02 -23.54 11.28
N ASP A 32 31.81 -23.21 10.82
CA ASP A 32 30.70 -22.80 11.68
C ASP A 32 29.74 -23.97 11.88
N THR A 33 29.56 -24.40 13.13
CA THR A 33 28.44 -25.27 13.49
C THR A 33 27.13 -24.60 13.07
N VAL A 34 26.11 -25.41 12.75
CA VAL A 34 24.81 -24.88 12.26
C VAL A 34 24.20 -23.85 13.22
N GLU A 35 24.49 -23.97 14.53
CA GLU A 35 24.11 -22.99 15.57
C GLU A 35 24.70 -21.58 15.36
N ASN A 36 25.95 -21.45 14.89
CA ASN A 36 26.59 -20.15 14.69
C ASN A 36 25.91 -19.31 13.59
N HIS A 37 25.45 -19.97 12.51
CA HIS A 37 24.76 -19.31 11.40
C HIS A 37 23.45 -18.63 11.82
N TYR A 38 22.79 -19.17 12.86
CA TYR A 38 21.56 -18.62 13.43
C TYR A 38 21.80 -17.75 14.66
N HIS A 39 23.06 -17.51 15.07
CA HIS A 39 23.36 -16.65 16.20
C HIS A 39 22.90 -15.20 15.90
N PRO A 40 22.18 -14.51 16.81
CA PRO A 40 21.58 -13.20 16.55
C PRO A 40 22.54 -12.18 15.92
N ASN A 41 23.76 -12.08 16.48
CA ASN A 41 24.79 -11.15 16.00
C ASN A 41 25.34 -11.49 14.60
N VAL A 42 25.25 -12.75 14.15
CA VAL A 42 25.73 -13.16 12.81
C VAL A 42 24.70 -12.77 11.76
N ILE A 43 23.43 -13.10 11.99
CA ILE A 43 22.32 -12.67 11.12
C ILE A 43 22.29 -11.13 11.00
N MET A 44 22.41 -10.42 12.13
CA MET A 44 22.43 -8.96 12.15
C MET A 44 23.57 -8.38 11.28
N LYS A 45 24.81 -8.84 11.48
CA LYS A 45 25.96 -8.40 10.70
C LYS A 45 25.84 -8.73 9.20
N ARG A 46 25.20 -9.85 8.86
CA ARG A 46 24.93 -10.24 7.47
C ARG A 46 23.93 -9.28 6.82
N GLY A 47 22.83 -8.96 7.51
CA GLY A 47 21.87 -7.93 7.09
C GLY A 47 22.47 -6.52 7.00
N GLU A 48 23.42 -6.17 7.88
CA GLU A 48 24.18 -4.92 7.79
C GLU A 48 25.09 -4.88 6.56
N ALA A 49 25.87 -5.94 6.31
CA ALA A 49 26.75 -6.03 5.16
C ALA A 49 25.98 -5.95 3.81
N TYR A 50 24.79 -6.56 3.72
CA TYR A 50 23.93 -6.41 2.54
C TYR A 50 23.37 -4.98 2.40
N PHE A 51 22.93 -4.37 3.51
CA PHE A 51 22.43 -3.00 3.50
C PHE A 51 23.48 -1.97 3.08
N GLU A 52 24.73 -2.14 3.51
CA GLU A 52 25.87 -1.27 3.16
C GLU A 52 26.29 -1.40 1.69
N LYS A 53 26.08 -2.57 1.08
CA LYS A 53 26.27 -2.80 -0.37
C LYS A 53 25.10 -2.32 -1.23
N GLU A 54 24.03 -1.81 -0.62
CA GLU A 54 22.77 -1.50 -1.29
C GLU A 54 22.04 -2.73 -1.90
N GLU A 55 22.42 -3.93 -1.45
CA GLU A 55 21.78 -5.23 -1.75
C GLU A 55 20.50 -5.36 -0.87
N TYR A 56 19.54 -4.46 -1.14
CA TYR A 56 18.37 -4.22 -0.29
C TYR A 56 17.40 -5.41 -0.21
N ALA A 57 17.30 -6.23 -1.25
CA ALA A 57 16.41 -7.40 -1.26
C ALA A 57 16.95 -8.50 -0.34
N GLU A 58 18.25 -8.74 -0.41
CA GLU A 58 19.02 -9.67 0.41
C GLU A 58 19.01 -9.22 1.88
N ALA A 59 19.30 -7.94 2.13
CA ALA A 59 19.21 -7.34 3.46
C ALA A 59 17.82 -7.53 4.09
N LEU A 60 16.75 -7.33 3.32
CA LEU A 60 15.37 -7.46 3.79
C LEU A 60 15.06 -8.89 4.28
N VAL A 61 15.55 -9.90 3.57
CA VAL A 61 15.39 -11.31 3.96
C VAL A 61 16.11 -11.56 5.28
N GLU A 62 17.32 -11.06 5.46
CA GLU A 62 18.11 -11.24 6.69
C GLU A 62 17.49 -10.58 7.92
N TYR A 63 17.04 -9.32 7.82
CA TYR A 63 16.38 -8.67 8.96
C TYR A 63 15.02 -9.31 9.27
N LYS A 64 14.27 -9.79 8.28
CA LYS A 64 13.04 -10.57 8.53
C LYS A 64 13.34 -11.90 9.22
N HIS A 65 14.35 -12.62 8.76
CA HIS A 65 14.79 -13.86 9.37
C HIS A 65 15.26 -13.66 10.83
N PHE A 66 15.94 -12.55 11.12
CA PHE A 66 16.24 -12.14 12.50
C PHE A 66 14.96 -11.96 13.32
N MET A 67 13.95 -11.26 12.79
CA MET A 67 12.69 -11.01 13.49
C MET A 67 11.86 -12.27 13.73
N GLU A 68 11.94 -13.25 12.82
CA GLU A 68 11.28 -14.57 12.94
C GLU A 68 11.90 -15.43 14.05
N LEU A 69 13.24 -15.46 14.15
CA LEU A 69 13.95 -16.29 15.12
C LEU A 69 14.15 -15.62 16.49
N HIS A 70 14.40 -14.31 16.51
CA HIS A 70 14.97 -13.58 17.65
C HIS A 70 14.14 -12.36 18.06
N HIS A 71 12.82 -12.47 17.97
CA HIS A 71 11.86 -11.39 18.22
C HIS A 71 12.07 -10.63 19.56
N ASN A 72 12.42 -11.36 20.63
CA ASN A 72 12.63 -10.78 21.97
C ASN A 72 14.08 -10.30 22.23
N HIS A 73 14.95 -10.30 21.23
CA HIS A 73 16.36 -9.92 21.40
C HIS A 73 16.53 -8.40 21.48
N VAL A 74 17.58 -7.94 22.17
CA VAL A 74 17.92 -6.52 22.35
C VAL A 74 18.05 -5.75 21.01
N LEU A 75 18.35 -6.46 19.92
CA LEU A 75 18.50 -5.91 18.57
C LEU A 75 17.22 -5.98 17.71
N ALA A 76 16.12 -6.56 18.19
CA ALA A 76 14.88 -6.64 17.42
C ALA A 76 14.28 -5.26 17.05
N PRO A 77 14.28 -4.23 17.93
CA PRO A 77 13.86 -2.88 17.54
C PRO A 77 14.73 -2.28 16.41
N TYR A 78 16.01 -2.65 16.35
CA TYR A 78 16.92 -2.21 15.29
C TYR A 78 16.66 -2.95 13.98
N ALA A 79 16.47 -4.28 14.00
CA ALA A 79 16.09 -5.04 12.81
C ALA A 79 14.75 -4.53 12.22
N ALA A 80 13.74 -4.29 13.06
CA ALA A 80 12.46 -3.73 12.65
C ALA A 80 12.59 -2.32 12.03
N PHE A 81 13.43 -1.45 12.61
CA PHE A 81 13.76 -0.14 12.02
C PHE A 81 14.40 -0.29 10.64
N ARG A 82 15.37 -1.20 10.48
CA ARG A 82 16.09 -1.45 9.22
C ARG A 82 15.19 -1.98 8.11
N ILE A 83 14.19 -2.79 8.44
CA ILE A 83 13.16 -3.23 7.48
C ILE A 83 12.41 -2.03 6.89
N GLY A 84 12.06 -1.04 7.71
CA GLY A 84 11.46 0.22 7.24
C GLY A 84 12.43 1.06 6.39
N GLU A 85 13.68 1.24 6.83
CA GLU A 85 14.71 1.96 6.05
C GLU A 85 14.96 1.33 4.68
N ILE A 86 14.96 0.00 4.58
CA ILE A 86 15.12 -0.73 3.33
C ILE A 86 13.96 -0.42 2.38
N HIS A 87 12.72 -0.54 2.84
CA HIS A 87 11.55 -0.26 2.01
C HIS A 87 11.51 1.20 1.54
N PHE A 88 11.93 2.14 2.40
CA PHE A 88 12.10 3.55 2.04
C PHE A 88 13.16 3.74 0.94
N LYS A 89 14.35 3.11 1.08
CA LYS A 89 15.43 3.17 0.08
C LYS A 89 15.13 2.43 -1.23
N MET A 90 14.23 1.44 -1.21
CA MET A 90 13.74 0.77 -2.42
C MET A 90 12.78 1.64 -3.24
N ALA A 91 12.15 2.65 -2.62
CA ALA A 91 11.36 3.64 -3.35
C ALA A 91 12.30 4.49 -4.23
N ARG A 92 11.98 4.59 -5.52
CA ARG A 92 12.82 5.30 -6.49
C ARG A 92 12.43 6.78 -6.58
N THR A 93 11.70 7.13 -7.63
CA THR A 93 11.26 8.48 -7.94
C THR A 93 9.74 8.57 -7.87
N ILE A 94 9.23 9.79 -7.71
CA ILE A 94 7.81 10.07 -7.44
C ILE A 94 6.87 9.63 -8.59
N ASP A 95 7.40 9.48 -9.82
CA ASP A 95 6.70 8.94 -10.99
C ASP A 95 6.54 7.41 -11.00
N ARG A 96 7.10 6.70 -10.01
CA ARG A 96 7.14 5.23 -9.95
C ARG A 96 6.12 4.66 -8.97
N ASP A 97 6.10 3.33 -8.91
CA ASP A 97 5.23 2.56 -8.03
C ASP A 97 5.43 2.98 -6.56
N PRO A 98 4.37 3.42 -5.85
CA PRO A 98 4.44 3.77 -4.44
C PRO A 98 4.45 2.55 -3.50
N GLU A 99 4.29 1.31 -3.99
CA GLU A 99 4.24 0.10 -3.15
C GLU A 99 5.43 -0.02 -2.15
N PRO A 100 6.71 0.26 -2.51
CA PRO A 100 7.80 0.25 -1.53
C PRO A 100 7.62 1.28 -0.42
N MET A 101 7.09 2.47 -0.72
CA MET A 101 6.83 3.51 0.28
C MET A 101 5.67 3.12 1.21
N GLN A 102 4.63 2.48 0.68
CA GLN A 102 3.54 1.93 1.49
C GLN A 102 4.03 0.83 2.45
N LYS A 103 4.95 -0.03 1.98
CA LYS A 103 5.63 -1.04 2.81
C LYS A 103 6.52 -0.40 3.88
N ALA A 104 7.18 0.72 3.57
CA ALA A 104 7.97 1.48 4.55
C ALA A 104 7.10 2.05 5.68
N ILE A 105 5.99 2.70 5.33
CA ILE A 105 4.98 3.22 6.28
C ILE A 105 4.52 2.09 7.21
N ALA A 106 4.03 0.99 6.64
CA ALA A 106 3.54 -0.15 7.42
C ALA A 106 4.61 -0.78 8.33
N ALA A 107 5.87 -0.84 7.87
CA ALA A 107 6.99 -1.35 8.67
C ALA A 107 7.33 -0.43 9.86
N PHE A 108 7.38 0.89 9.64
CA PHE A 108 7.60 1.85 10.73
C PHE A 108 6.43 1.89 11.71
N GLU A 109 5.18 1.87 11.24
CA GLU A 109 3.99 1.79 12.11
C GLU A 109 4.00 0.53 12.98
N GLN A 110 4.25 -0.64 12.38
CA GLN A 110 4.35 -1.92 13.10
C GLN A 110 5.50 -1.87 14.13
N MET A 111 6.68 -1.40 13.75
CA MET A 111 7.82 -1.25 14.66
C MET A 111 7.48 -0.33 15.85
N ARG A 112 6.85 0.83 15.63
CA ARG A 112 6.48 1.76 16.71
C ARG A 112 5.41 1.18 17.64
N LYS A 113 4.49 0.38 17.10
CA LYS A 113 3.46 -0.33 17.86
C LYS A 113 4.02 -1.47 18.72
N GLU A 114 5.05 -2.16 18.22
CA GLU A 114 5.63 -3.36 18.84
C GLU A 114 6.79 -3.03 19.79
N PHE A 115 7.60 -2.01 19.46
CA PHE A 115 8.78 -1.56 20.19
C PHE A 115 8.66 -0.09 20.64
N SER A 116 7.49 0.28 21.16
CA SER A 116 7.21 1.62 21.70
C SER A 116 8.21 2.03 22.78
N GLY A 117 8.75 3.25 22.71
CA GLY A 117 9.75 3.75 23.66
C GLY A 117 11.16 3.17 23.48
N SER A 118 11.41 2.36 22.43
CA SER A 118 12.76 1.95 22.07
C SER A 118 13.61 3.13 21.59
N ARG A 119 14.95 2.98 21.59
CA ARG A 119 15.90 3.99 21.10
C ARG A 119 15.58 4.51 19.69
N TYR A 120 14.95 3.67 18.87
CA TYR A 120 14.66 3.93 17.46
C TYR A 120 13.24 4.48 17.23
N ASP A 121 12.35 4.54 18.24
CA ASP A 121 10.96 5.01 18.11
C ASP A 121 10.87 6.44 17.53
N ASN A 122 11.68 7.37 18.08
CA ASN A 122 11.75 8.75 17.56
C ASN A 122 12.31 8.83 16.12
N GLN A 123 13.24 7.94 15.75
CA GLN A 123 13.80 7.90 14.39
C GLN A 123 12.80 7.31 13.40
N ALA A 124 12.05 6.29 13.82
CA ALA A 124 10.96 5.71 13.05
C ALA A 124 9.82 6.72 12.84
N GLN A 125 9.51 7.56 13.84
CA GLN A 125 8.53 8.64 13.68
C GLN A 125 8.97 9.68 12.64
N GLN A 126 10.23 10.13 12.69
CA GLN A 126 10.77 11.06 11.68
C GLN A 126 10.73 10.45 10.28
N LYS A 127 11.12 9.17 10.14
CA LYS A 127 11.05 8.45 8.86
C LYS A 127 9.61 8.25 8.38
N LEU A 128 8.66 7.99 9.27
CA LEU A 128 7.22 7.91 8.95
C LEU A 128 6.70 9.25 8.42
N GLU A 129 7.10 10.37 9.04
CA GLU A 129 6.76 11.72 8.57
C GLU A 129 7.32 12.00 7.16
N GLU A 130 8.59 11.63 6.89
CA GLU A 130 9.20 11.69 5.55
C GLU A 130 8.43 10.84 4.52
N CYS A 131 8.02 9.62 4.90
CA CYS A 131 7.24 8.74 4.02
C CYS A 131 5.88 9.36 3.63
N HIS A 132 5.19 9.96 4.60
CA HIS A 132 3.92 10.64 4.35
C HIS A 132 4.09 11.91 3.51
N ASP A 133 5.17 12.67 3.69
CA ASP A 133 5.49 13.82 2.82
C ASP A 133 5.75 13.38 1.37
N TRP A 134 6.49 12.29 1.17
CA TRP A 134 6.71 11.71 -0.15
C TRP A 134 5.40 11.25 -0.80
N MET A 135 4.53 10.57 -0.05
CA MET A 135 3.22 10.12 -0.54
C MET A 135 2.29 11.29 -0.90
N ALA A 136 2.31 12.38 -0.12
CA ALA A 136 1.55 13.58 -0.42
C ALA A 136 2.05 14.27 -1.71
N GLN A 137 3.37 14.38 -1.88
CA GLN A 137 3.99 14.88 -3.11
C GLN A 137 3.68 14.00 -4.33
N MET A 138 3.61 12.67 -4.15
CA MET A 138 3.25 11.71 -5.20
C MET A 138 1.83 11.93 -5.71
N HIS A 139 0.86 12.01 -4.81
CA HIS A 139 -0.52 12.32 -5.19
C HIS A 139 -0.65 13.69 -5.85
N LEU A 140 0.14 14.68 -5.40
CA LEU A 140 0.14 16.03 -5.97
C LEU A 140 0.67 16.03 -7.42
N PHE A 141 1.81 15.39 -7.65
CA PHE A 141 2.41 15.21 -8.97
C PHE A 141 1.46 14.52 -9.96
N VAL A 142 0.81 13.43 -9.51
CA VAL A 142 -0.18 12.71 -10.33
C VAL A 142 -1.45 13.53 -10.57
N GLY A 143 -1.94 14.27 -9.57
CA GLY A 143 -3.08 15.18 -9.73
C GLY A 143 -2.80 16.30 -10.73
N GLN A 144 -1.63 16.95 -10.64
CA GLN A 144 -1.16 17.95 -11.60
C GLN A 144 -1.02 17.37 -13.02
N PHE A 145 -0.57 16.12 -13.15
CA PHE A 145 -0.50 15.44 -14.45
C PHE A 145 -1.89 15.23 -15.07
N TYR A 146 -2.89 14.80 -14.30
CA TYR A 146 -4.26 14.69 -14.79
C TYR A 146 -4.88 16.05 -15.11
N TYR A 147 -4.64 17.07 -14.29
CA TYR A 147 -5.10 18.44 -14.54
C TYR A 147 -4.53 18.99 -15.87
N ARG A 148 -3.21 18.84 -16.11
CA ARG A 148 -2.57 19.22 -17.39
C ARG A 148 -3.08 18.45 -18.61
N ARG A 149 -3.74 17.30 -18.42
CA ARG A 149 -4.40 16.52 -19.48
C ARG A 149 -5.89 16.85 -19.65
N GLY A 150 -6.43 17.84 -18.93
CA GLY A 150 -7.86 18.16 -18.92
C GLY A 150 -8.74 17.11 -18.23
N SER A 151 -8.15 16.13 -17.53
CA SER A 151 -8.88 15.09 -16.81
C SER A 151 -9.19 15.56 -15.39
N TYR A 152 -10.02 16.60 -15.29
CA TYR A 152 -10.25 17.31 -14.04
C TYR A 152 -10.85 16.41 -12.96
N LEU A 153 -11.81 15.54 -13.29
CA LEU A 153 -12.39 14.57 -12.33
C LEU A 153 -11.36 13.57 -11.77
N ALA A 154 -10.35 13.18 -12.56
CA ALA A 154 -9.26 12.33 -12.06
C ALA A 154 -8.28 13.14 -11.19
N ALA A 155 -8.07 14.41 -11.52
CA ALA A 155 -7.25 15.33 -10.73
C ALA A 155 -7.90 15.63 -9.36
N THR A 156 -9.20 15.94 -9.31
CA THR A 156 -9.93 16.21 -8.05
C THR A 156 -9.83 15.03 -7.11
N HIS A 157 -10.06 13.80 -7.58
CA HIS A 157 -9.89 12.60 -6.76
C HIS A 157 -8.47 12.47 -6.19
N ARG A 158 -7.42 12.79 -6.96
CA ARG A 158 -6.03 12.76 -6.46
C ARG A 158 -5.74 13.83 -5.41
N PHE A 159 -6.25 15.06 -5.59
CA PHE A 159 -6.10 16.12 -4.60
C PHE A 159 -6.88 15.82 -3.31
N GLN A 160 -8.10 15.27 -3.42
CA GLN A 160 -8.91 14.82 -2.28
C GLN A 160 -8.21 13.75 -1.43
N GLN A 161 -7.43 12.84 -2.03
CA GLN A 161 -6.63 11.86 -1.27
C GLN A 161 -5.57 12.54 -0.38
N ILE A 162 -4.99 13.66 -0.81
CA ILE A 162 -4.04 14.43 0.01
C ILE A 162 -4.79 15.09 1.17
N LEU A 163 -5.91 15.76 0.90
CA LEU A 163 -6.68 16.45 1.93
C LEU A 163 -7.27 15.50 2.97
N LYS A 164 -7.57 14.26 2.58
CA LYS A 164 -8.08 13.20 3.47
C LYS A 164 -6.98 12.56 4.31
N ASN A 165 -5.84 12.21 3.70
CA ASN A 165 -4.83 11.36 4.34
C ASN A 165 -3.65 12.17 4.90
N TYR A 166 -3.39 13.36 4.37
CA TYR A 166 -2.20 14.19 4.65
C TYR A 166 -2.53 15.68 4.85
N PRO A 167 -3.56 16.07 5.65
CA PRO A 167 -3.98 17.47 5.79
C PRO A 167 -2.90 18.37 6.39
N ASP A 168 -2.08 17.86 7.30
CA ASP A 168 -1.06 18.66 8.01
C ASP A 168 0.24 18.85 7.20
N LYS A 169 0.33 18.26 6.01
CA LYS A 169 1.54 18.27 5.16
C LYS A 169 1.54 19.48 4.23
N PRO A 170 2.72 20.05 3.87
CA PRO A 170 2.80 21.27 3.05
C PRO A 170 2.12 21.14 1.69
N ALA A 171 2.08 19.93 1.12
CA ALA A 171 1.39 19.63 -0.13
C ALA A 171 -0.15 19.81 -0.05
N ALA A 172 -0.77 19.84 1.13
CA ALA A 172 -2.21 19.97 1.29
C ALA A 172 -2.74 21.34 0.83
N ALA A 173 -2.00 22.42 1.11
CA ALA A 173 -2.37 23.77 0.66
C ALA A 173 -2.30 23.93 -0.88
N GLU A 174 -1.34 23.25 -1.52
CA GLU A 174 -1.23 23.23 -2.98
C GLU A 174 -2.27 22.31 -3.62
N ALA A 175 -2.58 21.18 -2.98
CA ALA A 175 -3.63 20.27 -3.39
C ALA A 175 -5.01 20.93 -3.34
N LEU A 176 -5.33 21.66 -2.27
CA LEU A 176 -6.62 22.37 -2.13
C LEU A 176 -6.77 23.49 -3.16
N TYR A 177 -5.72 24.29 -3.39
CA TYR A 177 -5.73 25.28 -4.47
C TYR A 177 -5.91 24.62 -5.85
N SER A 178 -5.24 23.49 -6.09
CA SER A 178 -5.36 22.73 -7.35
C SER A 178 -6.72 22.05 -7.52
N LEU A 179 -7.37 21.68 -6.41
CA LEU A 179 -8.75 21.17 -6.36
C LEU A 179 -9.75 22.26 -6.75
N ALA A 180 -9.64 23.45 -6.14
CA ALA A 180 -10.46 24.60 -6.50
C ALA A 180 -10.33 24.98 -7.99
N LYS A 181 -9.09 25.00 -8.52
CA LYS A 181 -8.85 25.18 -9.96
C LYS A 181 -9.52 24.10 -10.80
N ALA A 182 -9.44 22.84 -10.41
CA ALA A 182 -10.08 21.74 -11.14
C ALA A 182 -11.62 21.83 -11.09
N HIS A 183 -12.21 22.30 -9.99
CA HIS A 183 -13.66 22.58 -9.92
C HIS A 183 -14.07 23.74 -10.84
N HIS A 184 -13.33 24.85 -10.85
CA HIS A 184 -13.56 25.98 -11.76
C HIS A 184 -13.51 25.56 -13.24
N GLU A 185 -12.50 24.78 -13.63
CA GLU A 185 -12.36 24.27 -15.01
C GLU A 185 -13.47 23.28 -15.42
N MET A 186 -14.19 22.70 -14.46
CA MET A 186 -15.40 21.89 -14.70
C MET A 186 -16.70 22.73 -14.69
N GLY A 187 -16.61 24.05 -14.47
CA GLY A 187 -17.76 24.94 -14.30
C GLY A 187 -18.47 24.83 -12.95
N ALA A 188 -17.86 24.15 -11.97
CA ALA A 188 -18.38 23.99 -10.61
C ALA A 188 -17.89 25.14 -9.70
N ASP A 189 -18.22 26.37 -10.08
CA ASP A 189 -17.73 27.60 -9.41
C ASP A 189 -18.14 27.72 -7.94
N ASP A 190 -19.29 27.15 -7.56
CA ASP A 190 -19.74 27.10 -6.17
C ASP A 190 -18.79 26.25 -5.31
N TRP A 191 -18.38 25.06 -5.79
CA TRP A 191 -17.41 24.20 -5.10
C TRP A 191 -16.00 24.81 -5.12
N ALA A 192 -15.59 25.42 -6.23
CA ALA A 192 -14.32 26.12 -6.31
C ALA A 192 -14.23 27.27 -5.29
N ARG A 193 -15.33 28.01 -5.09
CA ARG A 193 -15.44 29.06 -4.07
C ARG A 193 -15.33 28.50 -2.65
N GLU A 194 -16.00 27.39 -2.38
CA GLU A 194 -16.00 26.72 -1.07
C GLU A 194 -14.59 26.22 -0.71
N ASP A 195 -13.89 25.56 -1.64
CA ASP A 195 -12.48 25.13 -1.47
C ASP A 195 -11.53 26.30 -1.21
N LEU A 196 -11.73 27.45 -1.88
CA LEU A 196 -10.89 28.65 -1.70
C LEU A 196 -11.12 29.34 -0.35
N ILE A 197 -12.34 29.29 0.18
CA ILE A 197 -12.64 29.74 1.55
C ILE A 197 -11.91 28.83 2.54
N VAL A 198 -12.03 27.51 2.41
CA VAL A 198 -11.34 26.54 3.26
C VAL A 198 -9.81 26.69 3.16
N LEU A 199 -9.27 27.05 2.00
CA LEU A 199 -7.84 27.33 1.80
C LEU A 199 -7.39 28.55 2.61
N ALA A 200 -8.16 29.64 2.56
CA ALA A 200 -7.86 30.87 3.30
C ALA A 200 -7.98 30.69 4.82
N GLU A 201 -8.92 29.87 5.28
CA GLU A 201 -9.13 29.56 6.70
C GLU A 201 -8.07 28.61 7.26
N LYS A 202 -7.77 27.49 6.58
CA LYS A 202 -6.88 26.45 7.09
C LYS A 202 -5.40 26.70 6.82
N TYR A 203 -5.06 27.34 5.71
CA TYR A 203 -3.67 27.53 5.28
C TYR A 203 -3.34 29.00 4.98
N PRO A 204 -3.60 29.95 5.92
CA PRO A 204 -3.47 31.38 5.67
C PRO A 204 -2.06 31.81 5.24
N ASN A 205 -1.04 31.14 5.78
CA ASN A 205 0.39 31.42 5.57
C ASN A 205 1.01 30.66 4.38
N SER A 206 0.22 29.94 3.58
CA SER A 206 0.73 29.19 2.43
C SER A 206 1.02 30.11 1.23
N THR A 207 1.99 29.74 0.39
CA THR A 207 2.27 30.45 -0.87
C THR A 207 1.09 30.45 -1.85
N THR A 208 0.20 29.46 -1.75
CA THR A 208 -1.01 29.35 -2.57
C THR A 208 -2.20 30.15 -2.02
N SER A 209 -2.16 30.65 -0.79
CA SER A 209 -3.20 31.49 -0.16
C SER A 209 -3.48 32.76 -0.98
N GLU A 210 -2.43 33.47 -1.42
CA GLU A 210 -2.57 34.69 -2.23
C GLU A 210 -3.12 34.38 -3.63
N ALA A 211 -2.62 33.32 -4.27
CA ALA A 211 -3.13 32.85 -5.55
C ALA A 211 -4.61 32.46 -5.47
N GLY A 212 -5.01 31.80 -4.37
CA GLY A 212 -6.39 31.44 -4.08
C GLY A 212 -7.32 32.65 -3.94
N LYS A 213 -6.90 33.70 -3.21
CA LYS A 213 -7.65 34.96 -3.12
C LYS A 213 -7.85 35.60 -4.50
N SER A 214 -6.80 35.64 -5.32
CA SER A 214 -6.88 36.18 -6.69
C SER A 214 -7.80 35.38 -7.63
N LEU A 215 -7.99 34.08 -7.36
CA LEU A 215 -8.93 33.23 -8.09
C LEU A 215 -10.36 33.43 -7.57
N LEU A 216 -10.53 33.57 -6.26
CA LEU A 216 -11.80 33.85 -5.61
C LEU A 216 -12.41 35.18 -6.09
N GLU A 217 -11.58 36.22 -6.28
CA GLU A 217 -12.01 37.50 -6.85
C GLU A 217 -12.52 37.37 -8.30
N LYS A 218 -11.82 36.57 -9.13
CA LYS A 218 -12.22 36.31 -10.53
C LYS A 218 -13.56 35.57 -10.60
N ILE A 219 -13.75 34.56 -9.77
CA ILE A 219 -15.01 33.81 -9.66
C ILE A 219 -16.11 34.69 -9.07
N GLY A 220 -15.82 35.48 -8.03
CA GLY A 220 -16.78 36.37 -7.38
C GLY A 220 -17.28 37.53 -8.26
N GLY A 221 -16.48 37.95 -9.25
CA GLY A 221 -16.91 38.90 -10.29
C GLY A 221 -17.95 38.32 -11.26
N ALA A 222 -18.02 36.99 -11.39
CA ALA A 222 -19.09 36.30 -12.09
C ALA A 222 -20.19 35.89 -11.10
N GLN A 223 -21.28 36.67 -11.06
CA GLN A 223 -22.49 36.24 -10.38
C GLN A 223 -22.94 34.89 -10.98
N PRO A 224 -23.31 33.89 -10.18
CA PRO A 224 -23.74 32.62 -10.71
C PRO A 224 -25.00 32.86 -11.54
N ASN A 225 -24.94 32.49 -12.83
CA ASN A 225 -26.14 32.21 -13.59
C ASN A 225 -26.74 30.92 -13.02
N THR A 226 -27.41 31.05 -11.88
CA THR A 226 -28.28 30.02 -11.35
C THR A 226 -29.24 29.67 -12.48
N LEU A 227 -29.10 28.47 -13.04
CA LEU A 227 -30.18 27.84 -13.75
C LEU A 227 -31.26 27.59 -12.70
N LEU A 228 -32.08 28.63 -12.50
CA LEU A 228 -33.34 28.57 -11.80
C LEU A 228 -34.05 27.34 -12.38
N ALA A 229 -34.14 26.29 -11.56
CA ALA A 229 -35.07 25.22 -11.81
C ALA A 229 -36.43 25.90 -11.96
N GLN A 230 -36.92 26.00 -13.19
CA GLN A 230 -38.24 26.56 -13.44
C GLN A 230 -39.19 25.65 -12.68
N LYS A 231 -39.70 26.19 -11.57
CA LYS A 231 -40.73 25.59 -10.75
C LYS A 231 -41.92 25.38 -11.67
N SER A 232 -42.07 24.15 -12.18
CA SER A 232 -43.20 23.78 -13.01
C SER A 232 -44.46 24.04 -12.19
N GLU A 233 -45.24 25.02 -12.63
CA GLU A 233 -46.45 25.40 -11.92
C GLU A 233 -47.40 24.21 -11.89
N SER A 234 -47.83 23.85 -10.68
CA SER A 234 -48.75 22.75 -10.45
C SER A 234 -50.09 23.09 -11.09
N VAL A 235 -50.40 22.45 -12.22
CA VAL A 235 -51.73 22.52 -12.84
C VAL A 235 -52.75 21.98 -11.83
N PRO A 236 -53.76 22.76 -11.39
CA PRO A 236 -54.79 22.27 -10.51
C PRO A 236 -55.75 21.37 -11.30
N LEU A 237 -55.94 20.14 -10.83
CA LEU A 237 -56.87 19.18 -11.45
C LEU A 237 -58.23 19.20 -10.74
N SER A 238 -59.18 19.91 -11.34
CA SER A 238 -60.62 19.92 -11.05
C SER A 238 -61.34 20.11 -12.41
N ASP A 239 -62.49 19.52 -12.77
CA ASP A 239 -63.37 18.48 -12.20
C ASP A 239 -64.37 18.06 -13.33
N ALA A 240 -65.22 17.03 -13.30
CA ALA A 240 -65.56 15.97 -12.34
C ALA A 240 -66.11 14.73 -13.10
N GLY A 241 -66.36 13.59 -12.43
CA GLY A 241 -67.09 12.46 -13.04
C GLY A 241 -67.39 11.29 -12.07
N PRO A 242 -68.65 11.01 -11.71
CA PRO A 242 -68.99 10.05 -10.66
C PRO A 242 -69.22 8.62 -11.17
N GLY A 243 -68.74 7.60 -10.45
CA GLY A 243 -69.02 6.19 -10.77
C GLY A 243 -68.51 5.17 -9.74
N MET A 244 -69.45 4.60 -8.97
CA MET A 244 -69.52 3.22 -8.43
C MET A 244 -68.26 2.32 -8.62
N VAL A 245 -67.66 1.68 -7.61
CA VAL A 245 -68.23 0.69 -6.66
C VAL A 245 -67.27 0.49 -5.47
N ARG A 246 -67.82 0.16 -4.29
CA ARG A 246 -67.10 -0.24 -3.08
C ARG A 246 -66.99 -1.76 -2.98
N SER A 247 -65.80 -2.33 -2.74
CA SER A 247 -65.65 -3.68 -2.18
C SER A 247 -64.47 -3.74 -1.20
N ASN A 248 -64.54 -4.62 -0.20
CA ASN A 248 -63.72 -4.57 1.00
C ASN A 248 -62.73 -5.76 1.10
N ARG A 249 -61.51 -5.50 1.62
CA ARG A 249 -60.72 -6.36 2.55
C ARG A 249 -60.32 -7.80 2.10
N PRO A 250 -59.41 -8.48 2.83
CA PRO A 250 -58.20 -8.01 3.54
C PRO A 250 -56.96 -8.89 3.22
N ALA A 251 -55.85 -8.61 3.91
CA ALA A 251 -54.62 -9.40 3.87
C ALA A 251 -54.75 -10.81 4.50
N ALA A 252 -53.89 -11.74 4.06
CA ALA A 252 -53.52 -12.94 4.82
C ALA A 252 -52.10 -13.42 4.44
N SER A 253 -51.23 -13.52 5.43
CA SER A 253 -50.12 -14.49 5.51
C SER A 253 -50.38 -15.34 6.76
N PRO A 254 -49.96 -16.63 6.78
CA PRO A 254 -48.82 -16.94 7.65
C PRO A 254 -47.94 -18.16 7.26
N SER A 255 -46.67 -18.06 7.66
CA SER A 255 -45.76 -19.05 8.28
C SER A 255 -45.92 -20.59 8.13
N ALA A 256 -44.81 -21.23 7.69
CA ALA A 256 -44.23 -22.51 8.17
C ALA A 256 -42.74 -22.52 7.74
N ILE A 257 -41.67 -22.82 8.51
CA ILE A 257 -41.35 -23.80 9.58
C ILE A 257 -41.15 -25.25 9.06
N GLY A 258 -39.91 -25.76 9.23
CA GLY A 258 -39.47 -27.14 8.92
C GLY A 258 -38.94 -27.32 7.49
N THR A 259 -37.88 -28.08 7.21
CA THR A 259 -37.21 -29.14 8.01
C THR A 259 -35.73 -29.29 7.59
N LEU A 260 -34.89 -29.83 8.49
CA LEU A 260 -33.47 -30.15 8.27
C LEU A 260 -33.25 -31.23 7.19
N GLY A 261 -32.19 -31.10 6.39
CA GLY A 261 -31.74 -32.12 5.43
C GLY A 261 -30.21 -32.26 5.44
N ILE A 262 -29.72 -33.48 5.64
CA ILE A 262 -28.30 -33.86 5.75
C ILE A 262 -27.73 -34.11 4.33
N PRO A 263 -26.47 -33.70 4.01
CA PRO A 263 -25.86 -34.00 2.73
C PRO A 263 -25.23 -35.42 2.69
N PRO A 264 -25.35 -36.17 1.58
CA PRO A 264 -24.52 -37.35 1.32
C PRO A 264 -23.18 -36.96 0.65
N SER A 265 -22.14 -37.75 0.92
CA SER A 265 -20.77 -37.53 0.42
C SER A 265 -20.21 -38.75 -0.32
N LEU A 266 -19.39 -38.51 -1.36
CA LEU A 266 -18.49 -39.46 -2.06
C LEU A 266 -19.22 -40.66 -2.76
N GLU A 267 -18.93 -41.05 -4.01
CA GLU A 267 -17.62 -41.19 -4.66
C GLU A 267 -17.74 -41.50 -6.19
N SER A 268 -16.59 -41.50 -6.89
CA SER A 268 -16.28 -42.23 -8.15
C SER A 268 -17.07 -42.00 -9.45
N PHE A 269 -16.53 -41.15 -10.34
CA PHE A 269 -16.38 -41.39 -11.79
C PHE A 269 -15.09 -40.67 -12.22
N GLY A 270 -14.21 -41.17 -13.09
CA GLY A 270 -14.35 -42.24 -14.07
C GLY A 270 -13.76 -41.71 -15.38
N ALA A 271 -12.48 -41.98 -15.66
CA ALA A 271 -11.77 -41.36 -16.78
C ALA A 271 -12.18 -41.96 -18.14
N SER A 272 -12.33 -41.13 -19.18
CA SER A 272 -12.18 -41.57 -20.58
C SER A 272 -11.94 -40.43 -21.59
N ALA A 273 -10.92 -40.69 -22.41
CA ALA A 273 -10.78 -40.37 -23.84
C ALA A 273 -11.20 -39.00 -24.40
N ALA A 274 -10.15 -38.30 -24.86
CA ALA A 274 -10.09 -37.38 -25.98
C ALA A 274 -11.22 -37.41 -27.03
N THR A 275 -11.61 -36.23 -27.50
CA THR A 275 -12.08 -36.04 -28.89
C THR A 275 -11.44 -34.76 -29.45
N THR A 276 -10.78 -34.92 -30.59
CA THR A 276 -10.14 -33.86 -31.36
C THR A 276 -11.16 -32.96 -32.05
N LEU A 277 -11.03 -31.63 -31.87
CA LEU A 277 -11.45 -30.64 -32.85
C LEU A 277 -10.34 -29.61 -33.02
N GLY A 278 -9.67 -29.64 -34.17
CA GLY A 278 -8.67 -28.64 -34.54
C GLY A 278 -9.29 -27.52 -35.37
N GLN A 279 -9.01 -26.27 -35.02
CA GLN A 279 -8.96 -25.16 -35.96
C GLN A 279 -7.69 -24.34 -35.69
N GLY A 280 -7.06 -23.87 -36.77
CA GLY A 280 -5.65 -23.47 -36.74
C GLY A 280 -5.39 -22.08 -36.14
N PHE A 281 -4.37 -21.99 -35.29
CA PHE A 281 -3.74 -20.71 -34.94
C PHE A 281 -2.86 -20.21 -36.08
N THR A 282 -3.23 -19.09 -36.69
CA THR A 282 -2.32 -18.30 -37.54
C THR A 282 -1.48 -17.35 -36.67
N PRO A 283 -0.15 -17.51 -36.60
CA PRO A 283 0.68 -16.60 -35.81
C PRO A 283 0.89 -15.26 -36.54
N CYS A 284 0.25 -14.19 -36.06
CA CYS A 284 0.56 -12.83 -36.52
C CYS A 284 1.97 -12.43 -36.06
N ARG A 285 2.89 -12.35 -37.02
CA ARG A 285 4.28 -11.96 -36.80
C ARG A 285 4.46 -10.47 -37.14
N LEU A 286 4.79 -9.67 -36.12
CA LEU A 286 5.42 -8.34 -36.18
C LEU A 286 4.72 -7.24 -37.01
N GLY A 287 4.14 -6.25 -36.31
CA GLY A 287 4.34 -4.84 -36.69
C GLY A 287 3.28 -4.15 -37.57
N ALA A 288 2.05 -3.98 -37.07
CA ALA A 288 1.16 -2.86 -37.43
C ALA A 288 0.12 -2.66 -36.31
N TRP A 289 -0.37 -1.43 -36.13
CA TRP A 289 -1.36 -1.09 -35.10
C TRP A 289 -2.79 -1.44 -35.53
N CYS A 290 -3.57 -2.01 -34.60
CA CYS A 290 -5.02 -1.95 -34.50
C CYS A 290 -5.36 -1.98 -33.00
#